data_AF-V5HYE2-F1
#
_entry.id   AF-V5HYE2-F1
#
_cell.length_a   1.000
_cell.length_b   1.000
_cell.length_c   1.000
_cell.angle_alpha   90.00
_cell.angle_beta   90.00
_cell.angle_gamma   90.00
#
_symmetry.space_group_name_H-M   'P 1'
#
loop_
_entity.id
_entity.type
_entity.pdbx_description
1 polymer ?
#
loop_
_entity_poly.entity_id
_entity_poly.type
_entity_poly.pdbx_seq_one_letter_code
_entity_poly.pdbx_strand_id
1 'polypeptide(L)'
;MILTLSVVLLATFDYIHATHCSTELSEYMNTKCTSSKLTFSHLSECSFTCKREKIYKKYNRKLLAHNLVNGLPCGPCKQCCNGK
;
A
#
# COMPACT_ATOMS: atom_id res chain seq x y z
N MET A 1 36.12 -5.76 -13.94
CA MET A 1 35.14 -4.94 -13.18
C MET A 1 33.70 -5.38 -13.49
N ILE A 2 33.40 -6.67 -13.34
CA ILE A 2 32.05 -7.21 -13.61
C ILE A 2 31.20 -7.15 -12.33
N LEU A 3 31.84 -7.39 -11.17
CA LEU A 3 31.18 -7.36 -9.86
C LEU A 3 30.48 -6.02 -9.58
N THR A 4 31.10 -4.90 -9.94
CA THR A 4 30.55 -3.55 -9.71
C THR A 4 29.31 -3.29 -10.57
N LEU A 5 29.30 -3.75 -11.83
CA LEU A 5 28.12 -3.63 -12.69
C LEU A 5 26.96 -4.49 -12.17
N SER A 6 27.24 -5.72 -11.73
CA SER A 6 26.21 -6.61 -11.18
C SER A 6 25.56 -6.02 -9.93
N VAL A 7 26.35 -5.50 -8.99
CA VAL A 7 25.82 -4.88 -7.76
C VAL A 7 24.93 -3.67 -8.08
N VAL A 8 25.33 -2.83 -9.04
CA VAL A 8 24.50 -1.70 -9.47
C VAL A 8 23.19 -2.17 -10.10
N LEU A 9 23.23 -3.20 -10.95
CA LEU A 9 22.03 -3.72 -11.62
C LEU A 9 21.02 -4.28 -10.62
N LEU A 10 21.48 -5.06 -9.64
CA LEU A 10 20.64 -5.58 -8.55
C LEU A 10 19.98 -4.45 -7.76
N ALA A 11 20.75 -3.45 -7.33
CA ALA A 11 20.20 -2.31 -6.60
C ALA A 11 19.16 -1.52 -7.41
N THR A 12 19.37 -1.36 -8.72
CA THR A 12 18.39 -0.69 -9.59
C THR A 12 17.13 -1.52 -9.79
N PHE A 13 17.25 -2.86 -9.89
CA PHE A 13 16.11 -3.75 -10.01
C PHE A 13 15.27 -3.72 -8.73
N ASP A 14 15.90 -3.84 -7.56
CA ASP A 14 15.23 -3.79 -6.26
C ASP A 14 14.49 -2.45 -6.09
N TYR A 15 15.10 -1.33 -6.50
CA TYR A 15 14.47 -0.01 -6.45
C TYR A 15 13.25 0.10 -7.35
N ILE A 16 13.35 -0.33 -8.62
CA ILE A 16 12.23 -0.30 -9.57
C ILE A 16 11.10 -1.22 -9.08
N HIS A 17 11.45 -2.40 -8.59
CA HIS A 17 10.49 -3.38 -8.08
C HIS A 17 9.73 -2.84 -6.86
N ALA A 18 10.45 -2.22 -5.91
CA ALA A 18 9.83 -1.58 -4.75
C ALA A 18 8.93 -0.40 -5.14
N THR A 19 9.34 0.39 -6.14
CA THR A 19 8.58 1.55 -6.61
C THR A 19 7.29 1.12 -7.31
N HIS A 20 7.34 0.10 -8.17
CA HIS A 20 6.17 -0.45 -8.85
C HIS A 20 5.16 -1.03 -7.85
N CYS A 21 5.65 -1.86 -6.93
CA CYS A 21 4.89 -2.44 -5.84
C CYS A 21 4.18 -1.39 -4.96
N SER A 22 4.86 -0.28 -4.62
CA SER A 22 4.25 0.78 -3.80
C SER A 22 3.24 1.65 -4.56
N THR A 23 3.41 1.83 -5.87
CA THR A 23 2.51 2.67 -6.69
C THR A 23 1.17 1.99 -6.91
N GLU A 24 1.17 0.75 -7.41
CA GLU A 24 -0.08 -0.01 -7.64
C GLU A 24 -0.86 -0.21 -6.34
N LEU A 25 -0.15 -0.49 -5.24
CA LEU A 25 -0.76 -0.64 -3.93
C LEU A 25 -1.42 0.65 -3.44
N SER A 26 -0.74 1.79 -3.60
CA SER A 26 -1.25 3.11 -3.23
C SER A 26 -2.51 3.45 -4.01
N GLU A 27 -2.52 3.23 -5.33
CA GLU A 27 -3.70 3.46 -6.18
C GLU A 27 -4.87 2.58 -5.78
N TYR A 28 -4.63 1.29 -5.52
CA TYR A 28 -5.66 0.36 -5.06
C TYR A 28 -6.30 0.82 -3.74
N MET A 29 -5.48 1.13 -2.73
CA MET A 29 -5.97 1.58 -1.41
C MET A 29 -6.73 2.89 -1.50
N ASN A 30 -6.21 3.87 -2.26
CA ASN A 30 -6.87 5.14 -2.48
C ASN A 30 -8.23 4.96 -3.16
N THR A 31 -8.28 4.17 -4.23
CA THR A 31 -9.53 3.87 -4.97
C THR A 31 -10.56 3.21 -4.05
N LYS A 32 -10.14 2.25 -3.22
CA LYS A 32 -11.04 1.62 -2.24
C LYS A 32 -11.57 2.61 -1.22
N CYS A 33 -10.72 3.45 -0.63
CA CYS A 33 -11.17 4.45 0.34
C CYS A 33 -12.11 5.49 -0.30
N THR A 34 -11.76 6.03 -1.47
CA THR A 34 -12.54 7.09 -2.14
C THR A 34 -13.90 6.59 -2.59
N SER A 35 -14.01 5.33 -3.06
CA SER A 35 -15.30 4.69 -3.38
C SER A 35 -16.28 4.67 -2.19
N SER A 36 -15.74 4.70 -0.96
CA SER A 36 -16.50 4.74 0.29
C SER A 36 -16.63 6.16 0.89
N LYS A 37 -16.24 7.21 0.16
CA LYS A 37 -16.16 8.60 0.64
C LYS A 37 -15.27 8.72 1.89
N LEU A 38 -14.17 7.97 1.93
CA LEU A 38 -13.13 7.97 2.96
C LEU A 38 -11.78 8.31 2.31
N THR A 39 -10.80 8.66 3.14
CA THR A 39 -9.41 8.87 2.72
C THR A 39 -8.51 7.78 3.30
N PHE A 40 -7.44 7.44 2.59
CA PHE A 40 -6.43 6.53 3.12
C PHE A 40 -5.81 7.10 4.40
N SER A 41 -5.55 6.22 5.38
CA SER A 41 -4.98 6.58 6.67
C SER A 41 -3.59 5.98 6.84
N HIS A 42 -3.51 4.65 6.84
CA HIS A 42 -2.25 3.92 6.95
C HIS A 42 -2.43 2.48 6.43
N LEU A 43 -1.31 1.88 6.04
CA LEU A 43 -1.15 0.46 5.69
C LEU A 43 -0.51 -0.25 6.90
N SER A 44 -0.95 -1.47 7.18
CA SER A 44 -0.40 -2.38 8.19
C SER A 44 -0.28 -3.77 7.58
N GLU A 45 0.95 -4.15 7.22
CA GLU A 45 1.25 -5.39 6.49
C GLU A 45 0.31 -5.53 5.29
N CYS A 46 -0.61 -6.51 5.33
CA CYS A 46 -1.52 -6.85 4.25
C CYS A 46 -2.95 -6.32 4.50
N SER A 47 -3.09 -5.27 5.31
CA SER A 47 -4.35 -4.56 5.60
C SER A 47 -4.15 -3.05 5.58
N PHE A 48 -5.20 -2.27 5.33
CA PHE A 48 -5.15 -0.81 5.35
C PHE A 48 -6.39 -0.21 5.98
N THR A 49 -6.23 0.98 6.53
CA THR A 49 -7.33 1.72 7.16
C THR A 49 -7.71 2.93 6.32
N CYS A 50 -8.99 3.06 6.04
CA CYS A 50 -9.61 4.28 5.55
C CYS A 50 -10.20 5.07 6.72
N LYS A 51 -10.04 6.39 6.71
CA LYS A 51 -10.63 7.31 7.70
C LYS A 51 -11.56 8.29 7.02
N ARG A 52 -12.62 8.71 7.71
CA ARG A 52 -13.37 9.88 7.28
C ARG A 52 -12.60 11.12 7.69
N GLU A 53 -12.30 11.99 6.73
CA GLU A 53 -11.73 13.30 7.05
C GLU A 53 -12.76 14.10 7.88
N LYS A 54 -12.28 14.85 8.88
CA LYS A 54 -13.17 15.53 9.84
C LYS A 54 -13.91 16.67 9.15
N ILE A 55 -15.08 16.39 8.60
CA ILE A 55 -16.03 17.41 8.15
C ILE A 55 -16.79 17.88 9.42
N TYR A 56 -16.34 18.99 10.00
CA TYR A 56 -16.92 19.73 11.15
C TYR A 56 -17.19 18.91 12.43
N LYS A 57 -16.30 19.06 13.43
CA LYS A 57 -16.38 18.88 14.92
C LYS A 57 -17.34 17.87 15.60
N LYS A 58 -18.27 17.18 14.94
CA LYS A 58 -19.36 16.42 15.60
C LYS A 58 -19.62 15.02 15.01
N TYR A 59 -19.04 14.67 13.85
CA TYR A 59 -19.14 13.31 13.32
C TYR A 59 -17.98 12.43 13.79
N ASN A 60 -18.34 11.34 14.48
CA ASN A 60 -17.43 10.32 15.00
C ASN A 60 -16.41 9.91 13.92
N ARG A 61 -15.14 9.83 14.31
CA ARG A 61 -14.02 9.41 13.46
C ARG A 61 -14.29 7.98 12.97
N LYS A 62 -14.95 7.81 11.82
CA LYS A 62 -15.18 6.49 11.21
C LYS A 62 -13.85 5.99 10.66
N LEU A 63 -13.33 4.94 11.28
CA LEU A 63 -12.19 4.14 10.82
C LEU A 63 -12.75 2.85 10.23
N LEU A 64 -12.31 2.50 9.04
CA LEU A 64 -12.69 1.26 8.37
C LEU A 64 -11.41 0.55 7.92
N ALA A 65 -11.18 -0.64 8.47
CA ALA A 65 -10.08 -1.49 8.06
C ALA A 65 -10.51 -2.39 6.89
N HIS A 66 -9.59 -2.61 5.97
CA HIS A 66 -9.75 -3.48 4.81
C HIS A 66 -8.52 -4.38 4.70
N ASN A 67 -8.74 -5.64 4.34
CA ASN A 67 -7.65 -6.52 3.94
C ASN A 67 -7.32 -6.28 2.47
N LEU A 68 -6.06 -6.42 2.11
CA LEU A 68 -5.65 -6.48 0.72
C LEU A 68 -6.09 -7.81 0.11
N VAL A 69 -6.46 -7.77 -1.17
CA VAL A 69 -6.78 -8.99 -1.91
C VAL A 69 -5.51 -9.78 -2.21
N ASN A 70 -5.68 -11.08 -2.44
CA ASN A 70 -4.56 -11.97 -2.72
C ASN A 70 -3.79 -11.51 -3.95
N GLY A 71 -2.46 -11.61 -3.89
CA GLY A 71 -1.57 -11.22 -4.98
C GLY A 71 -1.23 -9.73 -5.05
N LEU A 72 -1.91 -8.86 -4.28
CA LEU A 72 -1.42 -7.49 -4.10
C LEU A 72 -0.13 -7.49 -3.28
N PRO A 73 0.80 -6.57 -3.56
CA PRO A 73 1.95 -6.40 -2.71
C PRO A 73 1.56 -5.87 -1.32
N CYS A 74 2.24 -6.33 -0.28
CA CYS A 74 2.22 -5.82 1.09
C CYS A 74 3.62 -5.70 1.69
N GLY A 75 3.76 -4.79 2.67
CA GLY A 75 5.01 -4.60 3.41
C GLY A 75 6.24 -4.46 2.49
N PRO A 76 7.33 -5.22 2.71
CA PRO A 76 8.53 -5.19 1.86
C PRO A 76 8.30 -5.93 0.51
N CYS A 77 7.21 -5.59 -0.19
CA CYS A 77 6.79 -6.18 -1.46
C CYS A 77 6.63 -7.70 -1.43
N LYS A 78 6.17 -8.23 -0.30
CA LYS A 78 5.65 -9.60 -0.21
C LYS A 78 4.24 -9.63 -0.82
N GLN A 79 3.79 -10.77 -1.31
CA GLN A 79 2.41 -10.89 -1.76
C GLN A 79 1.49 -11.15 -0.56
N CYS A 80 0.33 -10.50 -0.53
CA CYS A 80 -0.76 -10.83 0.39
C CYS A 80 -1.36 -12.19 0.01
N CYS A 81 -1.57 -13.04 1.01
CA CYS A 81 -2.27 -14.31 0.89
C CYS A 81 -3.32 -14.42 2.01
N ASN A 82 -4.59 -14.35 1.64
CA ASN A 82 -5.74 -14.35 2.54
C ASN A 82 -5.70 -13.22 3.58
N GLY A 83 -5.19 -12.04 3.18
CA GLY A 83 -5.01 -10.89 4.07
C GLY A 83 -3.87 -11.03 5.08
N LYS A 84 -2.92 -11.95 4.84
CA LYS A 84 -1.71 -12.18 5.63
C LYS A 84 -0.48 -12.23 4.74
#